data_AF-A0AAU4L2T0-F1
#
_entry.id   AF-A0AAU4L2T0-F1
#
_cell.length_a   1.000
_cell.length_b   1.000
_cell.length_c   1.000
_cell.angle_alpha   90.00
_cell.angle_beta   90.00
_cell.angle_gamma   90.00
#
_symmetry.space_group_name_H-M   'P 1'
#
loop_
_entity.id
_entity.type
_entity.pdbx_description
1 polymer ?
#
loop_
_entity_poly.entity_id
_entity_poly.type
_entity_poly.pdbx_seq_one_letter_code
_entity_poly.pdbx_strand_id
1 'polypeptide(L)'
;MIGAAVFTALFTLAFFAFALVDHRKLWWHFQAGRFDNPEQHEPSPASFKWRRVALVGVAAFLAWQCVGMLRLEGVFDSGPDHGEILERVESVAADLETAKDGRYKLSGLEREGSWGSFINPRLQGPGNDPIATLASKSGDEEPYAVDGICLTVTPMPGQSKQAYAMGNLMYGLKTDVTDSACEQSEHINRLGGM
;
A
#
# COMPACT_ATOMS: atom_id res chain seq x y z
N MET A 1 16.37 8.49 -13.17
CA MET A 1 16.82 7.09 -13.40
C MET A 1 15.85 6.24 -14.23
N ILE A 2 14.61 6.67 -14.46
CA ILE A 2 13.64 6.02 -15.39
C ILE A 2 14.26 5.63 -16.74
N GLY A 3 15.08 6.49 -17.36
CA GLY A 3 15.75 6.17 -18.63
C GLY A 3 16.66 4.93 -18.56
N ALA A 4 17.36 4.71 -17.44
CA ALA A 4 18.18 3.53 -17.22
C ALA A 4 17.33 2.27 -17.02
N ALA A 5 16.18 2.39 -16.36
CA ALA A 5 15.23 1.29 -16.20
C ALA A 5 14.66 0.84 -17.57
N VAL A 6 14.24 1.79 -18.42
CA VAL A 6 13.75 1.51 -19.77
C VAL A 6 14.84 0.85 -20.62
N PHE A 7 16.06 1.38 -20.58
CA PHE A 7 17.19 0.78 -21.27
C PHE A 7 17.44 -0.67 -20.82
N THR A 8 17.43 -0.92 -19.51
CA THR A 8 17.62 -2.26 -18.93
C THR A 8 16.49 -3.21 -19.33
N ALA A 9 15.24 -2.73 -19.41
CA ALA A 9 14.10 -3.52 -19.88
C ALA A 9 14.26 -3.93 -21.36
N LEU A 10 14.73 -3.03 -22.22
CA LEU A 10 14.99 -3.35 -23.63
C LEU A 10 16.06 -4.44 -23.78
N PHE A 11 17.15 -4.36 -23.01
CA PHE A 11 18.18 -5.40 -23.02
C PHE A 11 17.66 -6.74 -22.48
N THR A 12 16.87 -6.71 -21.42
CA THR A 12 16.20 -7.91 -20.88
C THR A 12 15.40 -8.62 -21.97
N LEU A 13 14.56 -7.88 -22.70
CA LEU A 13 13.76 -8.40 -23.80
C LEU A 13 14.64 -8.93 -24.94
N ALA A 14 15.70 -8.22 -25.30
CA ALA A 14 16.62 -8.66 -26.34
C ALA A 14 17.30 -9.99 -25.98
N PHE A 15 17.89 -10.10 -24.78
CA PHE A 15 18.55 -11.33 -24.32
C PHE A 15 17.57 -12.50 -24.21
N PHE A 16 16.35 -12.25 -23.74
CA PHE A 16 15.31 -13.26 -23.68
C PHE A 16 14.90 -13.73 -25.09
N ALA A 17 14.69 -12.79 -26.02
CA ALA A 17 14.40 -13.13 -27.41
C ALA A 17 15.53 -13.95 -28.04
N PHE A 18 16.79 -13.58 -27.82
CA PHE A 18 17.95 -14.36 -28.29
C PHE A 18 18.00 -15.76 -27.68
N ALA A 19 17.63 -15.93 -26.42
CA ALA A 19 17.58 -17.26 -25.78
C ALA A 19 16.59 -18.21 -26.48
N LEU A 20 15.50 -17.68 -27.02
CA LEU A 20 14.46 -18.44 -27.73
C LEU A 20 14.87 -18.83 -29.15
N VAL A 21 15.85 -18.16 -29.76
CA VAL A 21 16.26 -18.47 -31.12
C VAL A 21 16.86 -19.88 -31.21
N ASP A 22 16.67 -20.52 -32.36
CA ASP A 22 17.36 -21.75 -32.70
C ASP A 22 18.82 -21.47 -33.05
N HIS A 23 19.71 -21.63 -32.06
CA HIS A 23 21.13 -21.32 -32.18
C HIS A 23 21.82 -22.24 -33.19
N ARG A 24 21.27 -23.44 -33.42
CA ARG A 24 21.77 -24.38 -34.42
C ARG A 24 21.51 -23.85 -35.82
N LYS A 25 20.30 -23.35 -36.08
CA LYS A 25 19.96 -22.70 -37.36
C LYS A 25 20.79 -21.45 -37.61
N LEU A 26 20.99 -20.62 -36.59
CA LEU A 26 21.87 -19.44 -36.69
C LEU A 26 23.30 -19.83 -37.08
N TRP A 27 23.84 -20.87 -36.46
CA TRP A 27 25.18 -21.37 -36.77
C TRP A 27 25.29 -21.82 -38.23
N TRP A 28 24.31 -22.59 -38.72
CA TRP A 28 24.27 -23.03 -40.12
C TRP A 28 24.10 -21.88 -41.11
N HIS A 29 23.33 -20.85 -40.74
CA HIS A 29 23.10 -19.72 -41.63
C HIS A 29 24.31 -18.78 -41.75
N PHE A 30 25.02 -18.53 -40.66
CA PHE A 30 26.07 -17.51 -40.62
C PHE A 30 27.50 -18.04 -40.56
N GLN A 31 27.71 -19.27 -40.05
CA GLN A 31 29.03 -19.79 -39.74
C GLN A 31 29.42 -21.01 -40.57
N ALA A 32 28.47 -21.84 -41.00
CA ALA A 32 28.78 -23.04 -41.77
C ALA A 32 29.53 -22.74 -43.08
N GLY A 33 29.19 -21.65 -43.77
CA GLY A 33 29.85 -21.27 -45.02
C GLY A 33 31.33 -20.84 -44.89
N ARG A 34 31.87 -20.71 -43.67
CA ARG A 34 33.30 -20.39 -43.45
C ARG A 34 34.20 -21.60 -43.35
N PHE A 35 33.65 -22.81 -43.29
CA PHE A 35 34.42 -24.04 -43.10
C PHE A 35 34.26 -24.96 -44.30
N ASP A 36 35.35 -25.58 -44.74
CA ASP A 36 35.33 -26.55 -45.84
C ASP A 36 34.51 -27.80 -45.50
N ASN A 37 34.45 -28.16 -44.20
CA ASN A 37 33.66 -29.28 -43.66
C ASN A 37 32.81 -28.81 -42.47
N PRO A 38 31.65 -28.17 -42.69
CA PRO A 38 30.87 -27.57 -41.60
C PRO A 38 30.38 -28.61 -40.58
N GLU A 39 30.02 -29.82 -40.99
CA GLU A 39 29.51 -30.85 -40.08
C GLU A 39 30.53 -31.26 -39.00
N GLN A 40 31.83 -31.18 -39.29
CA GLN A 40 32.89 -31.53 -38.34
C GLN A 40 33.17 -30.40 -37.33
N HIS A 41 32.72 -29.19 -37.62
CA HIS A 41 32.90 -28.00 -36.79
C HIS A 41 31.60 -27.57 -36.08
N GLU A 42 30.52 -28.36 -36.19
CA GLU A 42 29.26 -28.08 -35.51
C GLU A 42 29.48 -28.11 -33.97
N PRO A 43 29.14 -27.04 -33.24
CA PRO A 43 29.23 -27.02 -31.79
C PRO A 43 28.38 -28.12 -31.17
N SER A 44 28.87 -28.71 -30.07
CA SER A 44 28.15 -29.80 -29.40
C SER A 44 26.75 -29.35 -28.95
N PRO A 45 25.74 -30.25 -28.91
CA PRO A 45 24.39 -29.92 -28.45
C PRO A 45 24.36 -29.33 -27.03
N ALA A 46 25.29 -29.75 -26.17
CA ALA A 46 25.46 -29.24 -24.82
C ALA A 46 25.87 -27.75 -24.81
N SER A 47 26.72 -27.33 -25.75
CA SER A 47 27.16 -25.93 -25.86
C SER A 47 25.99 -24.99 -26.20
N PHE A 48 25.07 -25.42 -27.07
CA PHE A 48 23.87 -24.65 -27.40
C PHE A 48 22.92 -24.54 -26.21
N LYS A 49 22.72 -25.63 -25.44
CA LYS A 49 21.92 -25.59 -24.21
C LYS A 49 22.52 -24.65 -23.18
N TRP A 50 23.83 -24.70 -22.95
CA TRP A 50 24.51 -23.82 -22.00
C TRP A 50 24.40 -22.34 -22.38
N ARG A 51 24.52 -22.00 -23.67
CA ARG A 51 24.31 -20.62 -24.15
C ARG A 51 22.91 -20.12 -23.86
N ARG A 52 21.88 -20.95 -24.10
CA ARG A 52 20.49 -20.59 -23.76
C ARG A 52 20.32 -20.35 -22.27
N VAL A 53 20.83 -21.25 -21.43
CA VAL A 53 20.76 -21.09 -19.97
C VAL A 53 21.45 -19.80 -19.52
N ALA A 54 22.63 -19.50 -20.06
CA ALA A 54 23.35 -18.26 -19.77
C ALA A 54 22.55 -17.01 -20.19
N LEU A 55 21.97 -17.00 -21.39
CA LEU A 55 21.15 -15.89 -21.88
C LEU A 55 19.89 -15.67 -21.03
N VAL A 56 19.19 -16.75 -20.65
CA VAL A 56 18.04 -16.69 -19.74
C VAL A 56 18.47 -16.16 -18.37
N GLY A 57 19.61 -16.63 -17.85
CA GLY A 57 20.15 -16.16 -16.57
C GLY A 57 20.46 -14.66 -16.58
N VAL A 58 21.09 -14.17 -17.65
CA VAL A 58 21.36 -12.73 -17.83
C VAL A 58 20.06 -11.95 -17.96
N ALA A 59 19.09 -12.42 -18.74
CA ALA A 59 17.79 -11.78 -18.86
C ALA A 59 17.06 -11.69 -17.51
N ALA A 60 17.05 -12.78 -16.72
CA ALA A 60 16.45 -12.80 -15.39
C ALA A 60 17.13 -11.80 -14.44
N PHE A 61 18.46 -11.72 -14.47
CA PHE A 61 19.22 -10.76 -13.67
C PHE A 61 18.90 -9.31 -14.06
N LEU A 62 18.84 -8.99 -15.36
CA LEU A 62 18.50 -7.65 -15.83
C LEU A 62 17.05 -7.29 -15.50
N ALA A 63 16.11 -8.24 -15.59
CA ALA A 63 14.73 -8.05 -15.16
C ALA A 63 14.65 -7.67 -13.68
N TRP A 64 15.40 -8.39 -12.83
CA TRP A 64 15.49 -8.09 -11.40
C TRP A 64 16.00 -6.67 -11.13
N GLN A 65 17.08 -6.27 -11.82
CA GLN A 65 17.65 -4.91 -11.70
C GLN A 65 16.66 -3.84 -12.18
N CYS A 66 15.95 -4.10 -13.29
CA CYS A 66 14.94 -3.19 -13.82
C CYS A 66 13.81 -2.96 -12.81
N VAL A 67 13.29 -4.01 -12.19
CA VAL A 67 12.28 -3.90 -11.13
C VAL A 67 12.81 -3.10 -9.94
N GLY A 68 14.05 -3.35 -9.52
CA GLY A 68 14.69 -2.58 -8.45
C GLY A 68 14.77 -1.09 -8.76
N MET A 69 15.17 -0.73 -9.98
CA MET A 69 15.25 0.68 -10.41
C MET A 69 13.88 1.35 -10.49
N LEU A 70 12.85 0.64 -10.97
CA LEU A 70 11.49 1.18 -11.05
C LEU A 70 10.84 1.34 -9.67
N ARG A 71 11.16 0.46 -8.71
CA ARG A 71 10.75 0.62 -7.30
C ARG A 71 11.38 1.84 -6.67
N LEU A 72 12.68 2.08 -6.89
CA LEU A 72 13.36 3.27 -6.36
C LEU A 72 12.82 4.60 -6.91
N GLU A 73 12.19 4.56 -8.09
CA GLU A 73 11.56 5.73 -8.73
C GLU A 73 10.08 5.90 -8.36
N GLY A 74 9.57 5.08 -7.43
CA GLY A 74 8.17 5.13 -6.99
C GLY A 74 7.16 4.77 -8.08
N VAL A 75 7.59 4.20 -9.21
CA VAL A 75 6.71 3.73 -10.29
C VAL A 75 5.80 2.59 -9.80
N PHE A 76 6.26 1.88 -8.78
CA PHE A 76 5.52 0.82 -8.10
C PHE A 76 5.23 1.16 -6.63
N ASP A 77 5.28 2.43 -6.22
CA ASP A 77 4.87 2.82 -4.86
C ASP A 77 3.39 2.51 -4.68
N SER A 78 3.13 1.39 -4.02
CA SER A 78 1.84 0.94 -3.56
C SER A 78 1.51 1.68 -2.27
N GLY A 79 1.01 2.91 -2.39
CA GLY A 79 0.49 3.70 -1.27
C GLY A 79 1.55 4.07 -0.20
N PRO A 80 1.17 4.87 0.80
CA PRO A 80 1.98 5.06 2.00
C PRO A 80 2.22 3.73 2.71
N ASP A 81 3.42 3.54 3.27
CA ASP A 81 3.74 2.35 4.05
C ASP A 81 2.86 2.26 5.30
N HIS A 82 2.51 1.05 5.74
CA HIS A 82 1.67 0.82 6.92
C HIS A 82 2.20 1.56 8.16
N GLY A 83 3.53 1.60 8.33
CA GLY A 83 4.16 2.32 9.44
C GLY A 83 3.98 3.84 9.36
N GLU A 84 3.97 4.41 8.15
CA GLU A 84 3.71 5.84 7.94
C GLU A 84 2.24 6.18 8.25
N ILE A 85 1.32 5.31 7.85
CA ILE A 85 -0.12 5.47 8.16
C ILE A 85 -0.32 5.39 9.67
N LEU A 86 0.32 4.43 10.36
CA LEU A 86 0.24 4.29 11.82
C LEU A 86 0.77 5.51 12.56
N GLU A 87 1.97 5.99 12.20
CA GLU A 87 2.54 7.20 12.81
C GLU A 87 1.63 8.41 12.61
N ARG A 88 1.00 8.52 11.44
CA ARG A 88 0.04 9.60 11.16
C ARG A 88 -1.24 9.45 11.97
N VAL A 89 -1.79 8.25 12.10
CA VAL A 89 -2.98 7.98 12.93
C VAL A 89 -2.68 8.29 14.39
N GLU A 90 -1.53 7.91 14.91
CA GLU A 90 -1.07 8.23 16.26
C GLU A 90 -0.90 9.75 16.46
N SER A 91 -0.32 10.45 15.49
CA SER A 91 -0.20 11.91 15.52
C SER A 91 -1.57 12.58 15.54
N VAL A 92 -2.52 12.11 14.72
CA VAL A 92 -3.89 12.64 14.70
C VAL A 92 -4.60 12.34 16.02
N ALA A 93 -4.41 11.15 16.58
CA ALA A 93 -4.96 10.77 17.88
C ALA A 93 -4.46 11.71 18.99
N ALA A 94 -3.15 11.96 19.05
CA ALA A 94 -2.53 12.87 20.00
C ALA A 94 -3.01 14.33 19.82
N ASP A 95 -3.14 14.79 18.57
CA ASP A 95 -3.67 16.13 18.28
C ASP A 95 -5.13 16.28 18.72
N LEU A 96 -5.94 15.23 18.55
CA LEU A 96 -7.33 15.22 19.00
C LEU A 96 -7.43 15.36 20.53
N GLU A 97 -6.51 14.77 21.29
CA GLU A 97 -6.46 14.89 22.75
C GLU A 97 -5.84 16.20 23.24
N THR A 98 -4.81 16.71 22.56
CA THR A 98 -3.96 17.82 23.05
C THR A 98 -4.28 19.19 22.45
N ALA A 99 -5.21 19.28 21.49
CA ALA A 99 -5.58 20.55 20.87
C ALA A 99 -5.85 21.63 21.92
N LYS A 100 -5.16 22.78 21.79
CA LYS A 100 -5.15 23.87 22.79
C LYS A 100 -6.52 24.46 23.12
N ASP A 101 -7.51 24.30 22.24
CA ASP A 101 -8.90 24.72 22.48
C ASP A 101 -9.79 23.59 23.07
N GLY A 102 -9.28 22.35 23.07
CA GLY A 102 -9.72 21.18 23.84
C GLY A 102 -11.17 20.73 23.67
N ARG A 103 -11.86 21.30 22.68
CA ARG A 103 -13.31 21.28 22.61
C ARG A 103 -13.75 21.26 21.15
N TYR A 104 -14.30 20.13 20.75
CA TYR A 104 -14.84 19.96 19.41
C TYR A 104 -16.36 20.03 19.46
N LYS A 105 -16.93 20.77 18.51
CA LYS A 105 -18.38 20.81 18.32
C LYS A 105 -18.77 19.66 17.40
N LEU A 106 -19.59 18.74 17.89
CA LEU A 106 -20.22 17.76 17.03
C LEU A 106 -21.14 18.52 16.06
N SER A 107 -20.83 18.49 14.77
CA SER A 107 -21.62 19.18 13.76
C SER A 107 -22.84 18.33 13.41
N GLY A 108 -23.94 18.58 14.11
CA GLY A 108 -25.22 17.93 13.90
C GLY A 108 -26.08 18.02 15.15
N LEU A 109 -27.25 18.66 15.04
CA LEU A 109 -28.26 18.73 16.11
C LEU A 109 -28.95 17.38 16.38
N GLU A 110 -28.51 16.32 15.73
CA GLU A 110 -29.05 14.97 15.81
C GLU A 110 -27.90 14.01 16.08
N ARG A 111 -28.19 12.89 16.76
CA ARG A 111 -27.26 11.83 17.16
C ARG A 111 -26.52 11.13 15.99
N GLU A 112 -26.52 11.71 14.80
CA GLU A 112 -25.98 11.18 13.54
C GLU A 112 -24.65 11.81 13.13
N GLY A 113 -24.19 12.88 13.80
CA GLY A 113 -22.85 13.42 13.55
C GLY A 113 -21.75 12.41 13.90
N SER A 114 -20.76 12.25 13.01
CA SER A 114 -19.54 11.44 13.23
C SER A 114 -18.31 12.33 13.29
N TRP A 115 -17.31 11.98 14.09
CA TRP A 115 -15.98 12.63 14.12
C TRP A 115 -15.17 12.50 12.82
N GLY A 116 -15.61 11.68 11.85
CA GLY A 116 -14.92 11.46 10.57
C GLY A 116 -14.58 12.75 9.79
N SER A 117 -15.41 13.80 9.88
CA SER A 117 -15.12 15.10 9.23
C SER A 117 -13.92 15.82 9.81
N PHE A 118 -13.55 15.52 11.05
CA PHE A 118 -12.37 16.08 11.72
C PHE A 118 -11.14 15.18 11.55
N ILE A 119 -11.34 13.88 11.44
CA ILE A 119 -10.26 12.90 11.29
C ILE A 119 -9.72 12.91 9.84
N ASN A 120 -10.62 12.83 8.85
CA ASN A 120 -10.25 12.63 7.43
C ASN A 120 -9.30 13.70 6.86
N PRO A 121 -9.53 15.02 7.06
CA PRO A 121 -8.61 16.03 6.55
C PRO A 121 -7.22 16.00 7.19
N ARG A 122 -7.09 15.39 8.38
CA ARG A 122 -5.83 15.29 9.13
C ARG A 122 -5.04 14.02 8.81
N LEU A 123 -5.73 12.96 8.39
CA LEU A 123 -5.10 11.75 7.85
C LEU A 123 -4.65 11.92 6.41
N GLN A 124 -5.21 12.88 5.68
CA GLN A 124 -4.87 13.15 4.29
C GLN A 124 -3.49 13.80 4.16
N GLY A 125 -2.56 13.09 3.53
CA GLY A 125 -1.25 13.57 3.13
C GLY A 125 -1.13 13.60 1.60
N PRO A 126 0.10 13.67 1.07
CA PRO A 126 0.33 13.84 -0.36
C PRO A 126 0.08 12.53 -1.12
N GLY A 127 -1.14 12.31 -1.62
CA GLY A 127 -1.43 11.16 -2.47
C GLY A 127 -2.85 10.59 -2.33
N ASN A 128 -2.99 9.30 -2.62
CA ASN A 128 -4.23 8.52 -2.43
C ASN A 128 -4.21 7.84 -1.06
N ASP A 129 -4.29 8.65 -0.01
CA ASP A 129 -4.21 8.15 1.36
C ASP A 129 -5.53 7.51 1.83
N PRO A 130 -5.46 6.58 2.79
CA PRO A 130 -6.65 5.94 3.33
C PRO A 130 -7.55 6.94 4.05
N ILE A 131 -8.85 6.79 3.84
CA ILE A 131 -9.89 7.58 4.50
C ILE A 131 -10.34 6.82 5.76
N ALA A 132 -10.51 7.53 6.88
CA ALA A 132 -11.12 6.94 8.07
C ALA A 132 -12.59 6.62 7.80
N THR A 133 -12.91 5.35 7.91
CA THR A 133 -14.27 4.82 7.77
C THR A 133 -14.80 4.46 9.15
N LEU A 134 -16.00 4.94 9.49
CA LEU A 134 -16.63 4.60 10.77
C LEU A 134 -16.95 3.10 10.77
N ALA A 135 -16.30 2.34 11.66
CA ALA A 135 -16.44 0.89 11.73
C ALA A 135 -17.72 0.49 12.48
N SER A 136 -18.06 1.20 13.55
CA SER A 136 -19.33 1.05 14.26
C SER A 136 -19.67 2.32 15.04
N LYS A 137 -20.93 2.46 15.45
CA LYS A 137 -21.37 3.52 16.38
C LYS A 137 -21.98 2.83 17.59
N SER A 138 -21.23 2.74 18.68
CA SER A 138 -21.66 2.05 19.90
C SER A 138 -21.66 3.00 21.09
N GLY A 139 -22.84 3.50 21.46
CA GLY A 139 -22.98 4.42 22.58
C GLY A 139 -22.18 5.71 22.36
N ASP A 140 -21.21 5.95 23.24
CA ASP A 140 -20.32 7.10 23.17
C ASP A 140 -19.01 6.80 22.41
N GLU A 141 -18.73 5.56 21.99
CA GLU A 141 -17.48 5.23 21.29
C GLU A 141 -17.69 5.15 19.77
N GLU A 142 -16.80 5.80 19.03
CA GLU A 142 -16.76 5.78 17.57
C GLU A 142 -15.40 5.23 17.09
N PRO A 143 -15.29 3.92 16.82
CA PRO A 143 -14.12 3.32 16.16
C PRO A 143 -14.08 3.63 14.66
N TYR A 144 -12.92 4.04 14.18
CA TYR A 144 -12.62 4.36 12.79
C TYR A 144 -11.55 3.42 12.25
N ALA A 145 -11.86 2.73 11.15
CA ALA A 145 -10.90 1.90 10.43
C ALA A 145 -10.13 2.73 9.40
N VAL A 146 -8.80 2.64 9.45
CA VAL A 146 -7.84 3.29 8.54
C VAL A 146 -6.82 2.25 8.12
N ASP A 147 -6.99 1.67 6.92
CA ASP A 147 -6.06 0.69 6.34
C ASP A 147 -5.57 -0.43 7.29
N GLY A 148 -6.50 -1.04 8.03
CA GLY A 148 -6.17 -2.10 8.99
C GLY A 148 -5.79 -1.63 10.39
N ILE A 149 -5.74 -0.33 10.63
CA ILE A 149 -5.54 0.32 11.94
C ILE A 149 -6.91 0.77 12.47
N CYS A 150 -7.13 0.63 13.78
CA CYS A 150 -8.33 1.13 14.43
C CYS A 150 -8.03 2.34 15.31
N LEU A 151 -8.70 3.46 15.04
CA LEU A 151 -8.72 4.67 15.86
C LEU A 151 -10.07 4.77 16.56
N THR A 152 -10.11 4.58 17.87
CA THR A 152 -11.33 4.74 18.67
C THR A 152 -11.39 6.15 19.23
N VAL A 153 -12.50 6.85 19.00
CA VAL A 153 -12.75 8.19 19.53
C VAL A 153 -13.86 8.14 20.56
N THR A 154 -13.58 8.59 21.77
CA THR A 154 -14.54 8.70 22.87
C THR A 154 -14.71 10.17 23.27
N PRO A 155 -15.90 10.77 23.09
CA PRO A 155 -16.20 12.13 23.50
C PRO A 155 -16.37 12.18 25.02
N MET A 156 -15.55 12.99 25.67
CA MET A 156 -15.68 13.36 27.07
C MET A 156 -16.56 14.61 27.17
N PRO A 157 -17.78 14.52 27.74
CA PRO A 157 -18.66 15.67 27.87
C PRO A 157 -18.04 16.74 28.78
N GLY A 158 -17.99 17.99 28.30
CA GLY A 158 -17.55 19.12 29.10
C GLY A 158 -18.52 19.42 30.26
N GLN A 159 -17.98 19.62 31.47
CA GLN A 159 -18.68 19.78 32.75
C GLN A 159 -19.69 20.95 32.90
N SER A 160 -20.14 21.64 31.84
CA SER A 160 -21.09 22.75 32.00
C SER A 160 -22.53 22.32 31.72
N LYS A 161 -23.35 22.20 32.77
CA LYS A 161 -24.82 21.99 32.70
C LYS A 161 -25.55 23.04 31.84
N GLN A 162 -24.93 24.20 31.60
CA GLN A 162 -25.49 25.30 30.79
C GLN A 162 -25.43 25.06 29.27
N ALA A 163 -24.44 24.31 28.76
CA ALA A 163 -24.29 24.04 27.32
C ALA A 163 -25.32 23.04 26.78
N TYR A 164 -25.86 22.17 27.65
CA TYR A 164 -26.92 21.22 27.34
C TYR A 164 -28.21 21.89 26.85
N ALA A 165 -28.49 23.11 27.29
CA ALA A 165 -29.72 23.83 26.96
C ALA A 165 -29.68 24.58 25.62
N MET A 166 -28.52 24.69 24.94
CA MET A 166 -28.35 25.54 23.75
C MET A 166 -27.75 24.85 22.51
N GLY A 167 -27.62 23.52 22.49
CA GLY A 167 -27.12 22.79 21.31
C GLY A 167 -25.66 23.09 20.91
N ASN A 168 -24.89 23.68 21.82
CA ASN A 168 -23.47 24.00 21.67
C ASN A 168 -22.64 23.13 22.62
N LEU A 169 -22.88 21.82 22.60
CA LEU A 169 -22.10 20.88 23.38
C LEU A 169 -20.71 20.76 22.76
N MET A 170 -19.73 21.08 23.57
CA MET A 170 -18.33 20.97 23.24
C MET A 170 -17.76 19.77 23.97
N TYR A 171 -17.07 18.90 23.25
CA TYR A 171 -16.52 17.66 23.77
C TYR A 171 -15.00 17.73 23.78
N GLY A 172 -14.38 17.34 24.90
CA GLY A 172 -13.01 16.85 24.85
C GLY A 172 -13.02 15.49 24.18
N LEU A 173 -11.96 15.11 23.47
CA LEU A 173 -11.87 13.78 22.88
C LEU A 173 -10.78 13.00 23.60
N LYS A 174 -11.07 11.74 23.88
CA LYS A 174 -10.07 10.74 24.21
C LYS A 174 -9.94 9.81 23.02
N THR A 175 -8.72 9.45 22.66
CA THR A 175 -8.45 8.58 21.53
C THR A 175 -7.67 7.35 21.97
N ASP A 176 -7.88 6.25 21.26
CA ASP A 176 -7.11 5.02 21.42
C ASP A 176 -6.78 4.46 20.04
N VAL A 177 -5.52 4.06 19.83
CA VAL A 177 -5.04 3.57 18.54
C VAL A 177 -4.57 2.13 18.72
N THR A 178 -5.11 1.23 17.89
CA THR A 178 -4.68 -0.16 17.86
C THR A 178 -4.26 -0.54 16.45
N ASP A 179 -3.09 -1.16 16.35
CA ASP A 179 -2.52 -1.70 15.11
C ASP A 179 -3.18 -3.05 14.77
N SER A 180 -4.50 -3.01 14.62
CA SER A 180 -5.36 -4.14 14.25
C SER A 180 -6.68 -3.62 13.73
N ALA A 181 -7.36 -4.42 12.91
CA ALA A 181 -8.70 -4.07 12.44
C ALA A 181 -9.63 -3.81 13.64
N CYS A 182 -10.52 -2.81 13.51
CA CYS A 182 -11.50 -2.55 14.56
C CYS A 182 -12.31 -3.81 14.84
N GLU A 183 -12.28 -4.29 16.09
CA GLU A 183 -13.20 -5.34 16.51
C GLU A 183 -14.62 -4.81 16.31
N GLN A 184 -15.36 -5.41 15.37
CA GLN A 184 -16.80 -5.20 15.31
C GLN A 184 -17.34 -5.77 16.60
N SER A 185 -17.81 -4.90 17.51
CA SER A 185 -18.52 -5.38 18.69
C SER A 185 -19.82 -6.04 18.24
N GLU A 186 -19.78 -7.33 17.89
CA GLU A 186 -20.94 -8.20 17.82
C GLU A 186 -21.45 -8.42 19.26
N HIS A 187 -21.97 -7.37 19.90
CA HIS A 187 -22.69 -7.51 21.15
C HIS A 187 -24.20 -7.36 20.90
N ILE A 188 -24.83 -8.54 20.89
CA ILE A 188 -26.16 -8.84 21.47
C ILE A 188 -27.36 -8.62 20.54
N ASN A 189 -27.60 -9.60 19.68
CA ASN A 189 -28.96 -10.03 19.31
C ASN A 189 -29.12 -11.56 19.47
N ARG A 190 -28.52 -12.10 20.53
CA ARG A 190 -28.82 -13.44 21.05
C ARG A 190 -29.13 -13.33 22.53
N LEU A 191 -30.40 -13.08 22.85
CA LEU A 191 -31.16 -13.63 24.00
C LEU A 191 -32.47 -12.84 24.13
N GLY A 192 -33.59 -13.51 23.86
CA GLY A 192 -34.93 -12.94 23.99
C GLY A 192 -36.01 -13.59 23.11
N GLY A 193 -35.76 -14.80 22.60
CA GLY A 193 -36.75 -15.63 21.93
C GLY A 193 -36.73 -17.02 22.55
N MET A 194 -37.30 -17.14 23.75
CA MET A 194 -37.91 -18.34 24.33
C MET A 194 -38.86 -17.89 25.43
#